data_AF-A0A2D6Y683-F1
#
_entry.id   AF-A0A2D6Y683-F1
#
_cell.length_a   1.000
_cell.length_b   1.000
_cell.length_c   1.000
_cell.angle_alpha   90.00
_cell.angle_beta   90.00
_cell.angle_gamma   90.00
#
_symmetry.space_group_name_H-M   'P 1'
#
loop_
_entity.id
_entity.type
_entity.pdbx_description
1 polymer ?
#
loop_
_entity_poly.entity_id
_entity_poly.type
_entity_poly.pdbx_seq_one_letter_code
_entity_poly.pdbx_strand_id
1 'polypeptide(L)' 'MQEDTAAQLLDSIEQMAPGITLESAAQTVMAEALKACSNLEQMTKLPVTPKTLDRLLDGGFLEHDEWTRLKGLLDPN' A
#
# COMPACT_ATOMS: atom_id res chain seq x y z
N MET A 1 -33.33 -3.03 3.65
CA MET A 1 -32.03 -2.35 3.79
C MET A 1 -31.16 -2.94 2.71
N GLN A 2 -30.80 -2.14 1.72
CA GLN A 2 -30.10 -2.61 0.52
C GLN A 2 -28.71 -3.11 0.92
N GLU A 3 -28.44 -4.37 0.64
CA GLU A 3 -27.08 -4.87 0.48
C GLU A 3 -26.55 -4.17 -0.77
N ASP A 4 -25.83 -3.06 -0.60
CA ASP A 4 -24.99 -2.50 -1.66
C ASP A 4 -23.98 -3.59 -2.01
N THR A 5 -24.32 -4.35 -3.05
CA THR A 5 -23.55 -5.53 -3.46
C THR A 5 -22.11 -5.10 -3.75
N ALA A 6 -21.13 -5.90 -3.33
CA ALA A 6 -19.72 -5.63 -3.61
C ALA A 6 -19.44 -5.28 -5.08
N ALA A 7 -20.27 -5.79 -6.00
CA ALA A 7 -20.27 -5.42 -7.41
C ALA A 7 -20.56 -3.93 -7.68
N GLN A 8 -21.55 -3.32 -7.03
CA GLN A 8 -21.86 -1.90 -7.20
C GLN A 8 -20.75 -0.99 -6.65
N LEU A 9 -20.09 -1.42 -5.57
CA LEU A 9 -18.92 -0.72 -5.05
C LEU A 9 -17.75 -0.80 -6.03
N LEU A 10 -17.50 -1.96 -6.62
CA LEU A 10 -16.44 -2.15 -7.62
C LEU A 10 -16.72 -1.32 -8.90
N ASP A 11 -17.96 -1.34 -9.41
CA ASP A 11 -18.36 -0.52 -10.56
C ASP A 11 -18.18 0.98 -10.29
N SER A 12 -18.54 1.43 -9.09
CA SER A 12 -18.38 2.84 -8.70
C SER A 12 -16.91 3.23 -8.60
N ILE A 13 -16.07 2.34 -8.07
CA ILE A 13 -14.62 2.55 -7.98
C ILE A 13 -13.99 2.61 -9.39
N GLU A 14 -14.38 1.72 -10.30
CA GLU A 14 -13.89 1.72 -11.68
C GLU A 14 -14.29 3.00 -12.44
N GLN A 15 -15.51 3.50 -12.22
CA GLN A 15 -15.96 4.78 -12.80
C GLN A 15 -15.17 5.99 -12.28
N MET A 16 -14.78 5.97 -11.00
CA MET A 16 -13.99 7.05 -10.40
C MET A 16 -12.50 6.96 -10.77
N ALA A 17 -11.98 5.75 -10.93
CA ALA A 17 -10.58 5.47 -11.22
C ALA A 17 -10.47 4.30 -12.22
N PRO A 18 -10.49 4.60 -13.52
CA PRO A 18 -10.43 3.58 -14.56
C PRO A 18 -9.15 2.75 -14.44
N GLY A 19 -9.30 1.42 -14.39
CA GLY A 19 -8.18 0.49 -14.28
C GLY A 19 -7.64 0.28 -12.86
N ILE A 20 -8.27 0.84 -11.82
CA ILE A 20 -7.96 0.43 -10.45
C ILE A 20 -8.43 -1.02 -10.24
N THR A 21 -7.53 -1.84 -9.69
CA THR A 21 -7.86 -3.18 -9.22
C THR A 21 -7.91 -3.17 -7.69
N LEU A 22 -8.55 -4.19 -7.11
CA LEU A 22 -8.54 -4.37 -5.66
C LEU A 22 -7.10 -4.49 -5.12
N GLU A 23 -6.21 -5.09 -5.92
CA GLU A 23 -4.79 -5.23 -5.61
C GLU A 23 -4.08 -3.87 -5.61
N SER A 24 -4.25 -3.04 -6.65
CA SER A 24 -3.62 -1.71 -6.69
C SER A 24 -4.17 -0.78 -5.62
N ALA A 25 -5.45 -0.92 -5.26
CA ALA A 25 -6.05 -0.20 -4.15
C ALA A 25 -5.42 -0.63 -2.80
N ALA A 26 -5.26 -1.93 -2.57
CA ALA A 26 -4.61 -2.45 -1.37
C ALA A 26 -3.13 -2.02 -1.29
N GLN A 27 -2.41 -2.02 -2.41
CA GLN A 27 -1.02 -1.55 -2.49
C GLN A 27 -0.90 -0.06 -2.20
N THR A 28 -1.83 0.76 -2.73
CA THR A 28 -1.92 2.19 -2.41
C THR A 28 -2.12 2.42 -0.91
N VAL A 29 -3.10 1.77 -0.30
CA VAL A 29 -3.37 1.90 1.14
C VAL A 29 -2.17 1.46 1.98
N MET A 30 -1.52 0.36 1.59
CA MET A 30 -0.33 -0.14 2.28
C MET A 30 0.85 0.84 2.17
N ALA A 31 1.08 1.42 0.98
CA ALA A 31 2.14 2.41 0.78
C ALA A 31 1.91 3.65 1.64
N GLU A 32 0.68 4.17 1.69
CA GLU A 32 0.34 5.33 2.52
C GLU A 32 0.52 5.04 4.03
N ALA A 33 0.10 3.86 4.49
CA ALA A 33 0.33 3.44 5.87
C ALA A 33 1.82 3.33 6.22
N LEU A 34 2.64 2.85 5.27
CA LEU A 34 4.09 2.78 5.42
C LEU A 34 4.74 4.16 5.46
N LYS A 35 4.31 5.09 4.60
CA LYS A 35 4.81 6.47 4.62
C LYS A 35 4.59 7.14 5.98
N ALA A 36 3.46 6.86 6.63
CA ALA A 36 3.18 7.35 7.98
C ALA A 36 4.03 6.71 9.09
N CYS A 37 4.70 5.58 8.83
CA CYS A 37 5.58 4.95 9.82
C CYS A 37 6.87 5.76 9.98
N SER A 38 7.14 6.19 11.21
CA SER A 38 8.34 6.97 11.59
C SER A 38 9.43 6.13 12.25
N ASN A 39 9.10 4.91 12.68
CA ASN A 39 10.02 4.02 13.39
C ASN A 39 9.66 2.54 13.16
N LEU A 40 10.58 1.65 13.54
CA LEU A 40 10.41 0.20 13.38
C LEU A 40 9.21 -0.36 14.15
N GLU A 41 8.90 0.14 15.35
CA GLU A 41 7.78 -0.36 16.17
C GLU A 41 6.42 -0.12 15.48
N GLN A 42 6.26 0.99 14.78
CA GLN A 42 5.05 1.24 13.98
C GLN A 42 4.98 0.32 12.77
N MET A 43 6.11 0.08 12.12
CA MET A 43 6.18 -0.71 10.91
C MET A 43 5.98 -2.21 11.16
N THR A 44 6.42 -2.75 12.30
CA THR A 44 6.19 -4.17 12.68
C THR A 44 4.72 -4.49 12.96
N LYS A 45 3.87 -3.47 13.13
CA LYS A 45 2.41 -3.64 13.25
C LYS A 45 1.73 -3.84 11.89
N LEU A 46 2.45 -3.62 10.79
CA LEU A 46 1.96 -3.85 9.43
C LEU A 46 2.42 -5.24 8.93
N PRO A 47 1.63 -5.93 8.09
CA PRO A 47 2.00 -7.23 7.52
C PRO A 47 2.99 -7.05 6.35
N VAL A 48 4.15 -6.45 6.64
CA VAL A 48 5.13 -6.03 5.63
C VAL A 48 6.45 -6.78 5.79
N THR A 49 7.07 -7.10 4.66
CA THR A 49 8.39 -7.71 4.56
C THR A 49 9.28 -6.85 3.68
N PRO A 50 10.62 -7.02 3.68
CA PRO A 50 11.48 -6.30 2.74
C PRO A 50 11.05 -6.47 1.27
N LYS A 51 10.58 -7.66 0.88
CA LYS A 51 10.04 -7.93 -0.46
C LYS A 51 8.76 -7.15 -0.76
N THR A 52 7.96 -6.83 0.26
CA THR A 52 6.77 -5.99 0.11
C THR A 52 7.17 -4.58 -0.30
N LEU A 53 8.22 -4.02 0.30
CA LEU A 53 8.74 -2.70 -0.07
C LEU A 53 9.25 -2.68 -1.51
N ASP A 54 10.01 -3.70 -1.92
CA ASP A 54 10.52 -3.82 -3.29
C ASP A 54 9.37 -3.84 -4.31
N ARG A 55 8.30 -4.59 -4.05
CA ARG A 55 7.11 -4.63 -4.92
C ARG A 55 6.37 -3.30 -5.00
N LEU A 56 6.28 -2.56 -3.90
CA LEU A 56 5.63 -1.25 -3.88
C LEU A 56 6.46 -0.20 -4.64
N LEU A 57 7.79 -0.29 -4.59
CA LEU A 57 8.69 0.52 -5.42
C LEU A 57 8.51 0.17 -6.91
N ASP A 58 8.57 -1.11 -7.28
CA ASP A 58 8.43 -1.57 -8.66
C ASP A 58 7.06 -1.19 -9.25
N GLY A 59 6.00 -1.20 -8.42
CA GLY A 59 4.65 -0.78 -8.78
C GLY A 59 4.44 0.74 -8.81
N GLY A 60 5.44 1.55 -8.43
CA GLY A 60 5.35 3.00 -8.41
C GLY A 60 4.51 3.57 -7.25
N PHE A 61 4.20 2.79 -6.23
CA PHE A 61 3.45 3.22 -5.04
C PHE A 61 4.35 3.88 -3.98
N LEU A 62 5.65 3.59 -4.02
CA LEU A 62 6.68 4.24 -3.22
C LEU A 62 7.70 4.91 -4.14
N GLU A 63 8.13 6.10 -3.77
CA GLU A 63 9.30 6.72 -4.36
C GLU A 63 10.59 6.10 -3.81
N HIS A 64 11.70 6.25 -4.53
CA HIS A 64 12.97 5.64 -4.16
C HIS A 64 13.47 6.10 -2.76
N ASP A 65 13.26 7.37 -2.42
CA ASP A 65 13.65 7.94 -1.13
C ASP A 65 12.80 7.34 0.02
N GLU A 66 11.50 7.18 -0.21
CA GLU A 66 10.58 6.56 0.75
C GLU A 66 10.94 5.10 0.98
N TRP A 67 11.20 4.37 -0.10
CA TRP A 67 11.64 2.97 -0.04
C TRP A 67 12.97 2.84 0.71
N THR A 68 13.95 3.71 0.43
CA THR A 68 15.27 3.68 1.09
C THR A 68 15.12 3.90 2.59
N ARG A 69 14.32 4.90 2.99
CA ARG A 69 14.01 5.19 4.39
C ARG A 69 13.37 3.99 5.08
N LEU A 70 12.36 3.38 4.46
CA LEU A 70 11.63 2.24 5.02
C LEU A 70 12.50 0.99 5.11
N LYS A 71 13.36 0.74 4.11
CA LYS A 71 14.36 -0.34 4.18
C LYS A 71 15.33 -0.14 5.32
N GLY A 72 15.84 1.07 5.52
CA GLY A 72 16.74 1.37 6.65
C GLY A 72 16.09 1.15 8.02
N LEU A 73 14.76 1.26 8.12
CA LEU A 73 14.04 0.91 9.34
C LEU A 73 13.93 -0.61 9.54
N LEU A 74 13.74 -1.41 8.47
CA LEU A 74 13.60 -2.88 8.55
C LEU A 74 14.94 -3.61 8.71
N ASP A 75 16.00 -3.08 8.10
CA ASP A 75 17.33 -3.67 8.10
C ASP A 75 18.37 -2.60 8.48
N PRO A 76 18.47 -2.26 9.77
CA PRO A 76 19.47 -1.31 10.27
C PRO A 76 20.84 -2.02 10.36
N ASN A 77 21.50 -2.21 9.22
CA ASN A 77 22.93 -2.52 9.19
C ASN A 77 23.77 -1.23 9.24
#